data_AF-A0A059CI98-F1
#
_entry.id   AF-A0A059CI98-F1
#
_cell.length_a   1.000
_cell.length_b   1.000
_cell.length_c   1.000
_cell.angle_alpha   90.00
_cell.angle_beta   90.00
_cell.angle_gamma   90.00
#
_symmetry.space_group_name_H-M   'P 1'
#
loop_
_entity.id
_entity.type
_entity.pdbx_description
1 polymer ?
#
loop_
_entity_poly.entity_id
_entity_poly.type
_entity_poly.pdbx_seq_one_letter_code
_entity_poly.pdbx_strand_id
1 'polypeptide(L)'
;MEEIRARRLEKRSKAAASSRARKAASPRFEFQTRSEDDLLDDGFRWRKYGQKAVKNSTHPRSYYRCAHIACNVKKQVQRLSEDTSIVVTTYEGIHNHPSEKIMETLSPLLRQIQLLSRFSPDK
;
A
#
# COMPACT_ATOMS: atom_id res chain seq x y z
N MET A 1 13.98 -1.92 -16.64
CA MET A 1 13.20 -3.04 -16.04
C MET A 1 13.19 -2.82 -14.54
N GLU A 2 11.99 -2.73 -13.97
CA GLU A 2 11.77 -2.49 -12.54
C GLU A 2 11.93 -3.81 -11.78
N GLU A 3 12.91 -3.91 -10.88
CA GLU A 3 13.16 -5.10 -10.08
C GLU A 3 12.61 -4.87 -8.66
N ILE A 4 11.58 -5.64 -8.27
CA ILE A 4 10.94 -5.55 -6.96
C ILE A 4 11.48 -6.66 -6.06
N ARG A 5 12.04 -6.29 -4.90
CA ARG A 5 12.48 -7.25 -3.86
C ARG A 5 11.64 -7.10 -2.61
N ALA A 6 10.78 -8.07 -2.31
CA ALA A 6 9.85 -8.02 -1.18
C ALA A 6 10.30 -8.87 0.02
N ARG A 7 10.12 -8.35 1.23
CA ARG A 7 10.38 -9.04 2.50
C ARG A 7 9.21 -8.83 3.47
N ARG A 8 8.74 -9.91 4.09
CA ARG A 8 7.76 -9.86 5.19
C ARG A 8 8.49 -9.47 6.50
N LEU A 9 7.99 -8.46 7.21
CA LEU A 9 8.56 -8.03 8.47
C LEU A 9 7.75 -8.56 9.65
N GLU A 10 8.38 -9.40 10.48
CA GLU A 10 7.81 -9.83 11.77
C GLU A 10 8.17 -8.81 12.86
N LYS A 11 7.19 -8.27 13.59
CA LYS A 11 7.46 -7.36 14.72
C LYS A 11 8.10 -8.19 15.86
N ARG A 12 9.39 -7.98 16.12
CA ARG A 12 10.06 -8.50 17.33
C ARG A 12 9.47 -7.80 18.55
N SER A 13 8.60 -8.48 19.30
CA SER A 13 7.97 -7.93 20.51
C SER A 13 9.03 -7.69 21.59
N LYS A 14 9.33 -6.42 21.92
CA LYS A 14 9.99 -6.10 23.19
C LYS A 14 8.97 -6.36 24.30
N ALA A 15 9.24 -7.37 25.12
CA ALA A 15 8.41 -7.70 26.27
C ALA A 15 8.50 -6.57 27.31
N ALA A 16 7.48 -5.72 27.36
CA ALA A 16 7.14 -4.95 28.55
C ALA A 16 5.72 -5.36 28.94
N ALA A 17 5.58 -5.93 30.14
CA ALA A 17 4.35 -6.49 30.65
C ALA A 17 3.28 -5.40 30.80
N SER A 18 2.18 -5.52 30.05
CA SER A 18 0.91 -4.90 30.39
C SER A 18 -0.22 -5.80 29.88
N SER A 19 -1.05 -6.25 30.80
CA SER A 19 -2.20 -7.14 30.60
C SER A 19 -3.32 -6.43 29.85
N ARG A 20 -3.25 -6.46 28.52
CA ARG A 20 -4.42 -6.23 27.65
C ARG A 20 -4.29 -7.14 26.44
N ALA A 21 -5.36 -7.87 26.14
CA ALA A 21 -5.44 -8.85 25.05
C ALA A 21 -4.59 -8.42 23.85
N ARG A 22 -3.57 -9.22 23.51
CA ARG A 22 -2.63 -8.94 22.42
C ARG A 22 -3.43 -8.92 21.11
N LYS A 23 -3.87 -7.73 20.66
CA LYS A 23 -4.37 -7.56 19.29
C LYS A 23 -3.28 -8.07 18.34
N ALA A 24 -3.61 -9.06 17.52
CA ALA A 24 -2.70 -9.60 16.51
C ALA A 24 -2.09 -8.43 15.73
N ALA A 25 -0.76 -8.38 15.65
CA ALA A 25 -0.06 -7.30 14.98
C ALA A 25 -0.48 -7.25 13.51
N SER A 26 -0.90 -6.07 13.04
CA SER A 26 -1.28 -5.88 11.63
C SER A 26 -0.12 -6.31 10.72
N PRO A 27 -0.42 -6.98 9.59
CA PRO A 27 0.61 -7.44 8.68
C PRO A 27 1.39 -6.24 8.12
N ARG A 28 2.71 -6.41 8.03
CA ARG A 28 3.63 -5.38 7.53
C ARG A 28 4.52 -5.97 6.45
N PHE A 29 4.51 -5.32 5.30
CA PHE A 29 5.28 -5.73 4.13
C PHE A 29 6.21 -4.59 3.73
N GLU A 30 7.43 -4.92 3.37
CA GLU A 30 8.40 -3.96 2.89
C GLU A 30 9.04 -4.48 1.62
N PHE A 31 9.19 -3.62 0.63
CA PHE A 31 9.89 -3.96 -0.58
C PHE A 31 10.73 -2.80 -1.08
N GLN A 32 11.74 -3.17 -1.85
CA GLN A 32 12.62 -2.25 -2.55
C GLN A 32 12.30 -2.28 -4.01
N THR A 33 12.28 -1.09 -4.61
CA THR A 33 12.08 -0.92 -6.05
C THR A 33 13.15 0.00 -6.58
N ARG A 34 13.73 -0.34 -7.73
CA ARG A 34 14.61 0.57 -8.47
C ARG A 34 13.76 1.51 -9.31
N SER A 35 13.74 2.80 -8.97
CA SER A 35 12.94 3.80 -9.67
C SER A 35 13.52 5.20 -9.48
N GLU A 36 13.36 6.06 -10.49
CA GLU A 36 13.63 7.50 -10.40
C GLU A 36 12.56 8.21 -9.57
N ASP A 37 11.33 7.67 -9.52
CA ASP A 37 10.20 8.22 -8.79
C ASP A 37 10.07 7.67 -7.37
N ASP A 38 9.78 8.55 -6.40
CA ASP A 38 9.48 8.13 -5.02
C ASP A 38 8.12 7.44 -4.93
N LEU A 39 7.15 7.90 -5.73
CA LEU A 39 5.75 7.46 -5.64
C LEU A 39 5.37 6.65 -6.86
N LEU A 40 5.29 5.33 -6.66
CA LEU A 40 4.79 4.39 -7.66
C LEU A 40 3.26 4.35 -7.65
N ASP A 41 2.67 4.20 -8.84
CA ASP A 41 1.25 3.91 -9.00
C ASP A 41 0.97 2.44 -8.64
N ASP A 42 0.42 2.22 -7.45
CA ASP A 42 0.04 0.90 -6.93
C ASP A 42 -1.47 0.62 -7.07
N GLY A 43 -2.19 1.49 -7.79
CA GLY A 43 -3.64 1.37 -7.99
C GLY A 43 -4.50 1.76 -6.78
N PHE A 44 -3.92 2.22 -5.67
CA PHE A 44 -4.65 2.78 -4.54
C PHE A 44 -4.45 4.29 -4.44
N ARG A 45 -5.47 4.98 -3.92
CA ARG A 45 -5.37 6.41 -3.67
C ARG A 45 -4.82 6.69 -2.28
N TRP A 46 -3.78 7.50 -2.23
CA TRP A 46 -3.05 7.83 -1.01
C TRP A 46 -3.18 9.31 -0.68
N ARG A 47 -3.27 9.61 0.62
CA ARG A 47 -3.18 10.98 1.17
C ARG A 47 -1.96 11.08 2.07
N LYS A 48 -1.06 12.02 1.76
CA LYS A 48 0.08 12.33 2.63
C LYS A 48 -0.42 12.91 3.94
N TYR A 49 0.06 12.39 5.06
CA TYR A 49 -0.29 12.92 6.38
C TYR A 49 0.93 13.38 7.18
N GLY A 50 2.14 13.11 6.70
CA GLY A 50 3.35 13.53 7.36
C GLY A 50 4.59 13.28 6.53
N GLN A 51 5.67 13.92 6.99
CA GLN A 51 7.01 13.75 6.46
C GLN A 51 7.99 13.88 7.62
N LYS A 52 9.05 13.07 7.61
CA LYS A 52 10.13 13.16 8.60
C LYS A 52 11.48 13.22 7.91
N ALA A 53 12.35 14.12 8.38
CA ALA A 53 13.76 14.07 8.02
C ALA A 53 14.36 12.73 8.45
N VAL A 54 15.28 12.22 7.64
CA VAL A 54 15.99 10.97 7.91
C VAL A 54 17.44 11.34 8.23
N LYS A 55 17.97 10.79 9.32
CA LYS A 55 19.36 11.01 9.72
C LYS A 55 20.29 10.57 8.59
N ASN A 56 21.27 11.42 8.24
CA ASN A 56 22.26 11.17 7.20
C ASN A 56 21.65 10.95 5.80
N SER A 57 20.50 11.56 5.51
CA SER A 57 19.85 11.48 4.20
C SER A 57 19.37 12.86 3.77
N THR A 58 19.61 13.21 2.51
CA THR A 58 19.02 14.39 1.86
C THR A 58 17.54 14.17 1.52
N HIS A 59 17.10 12.91 1.44
CA HIS A 59 15.73 12.53 1.11
C HIS A 59 14.91 12.28 2.40
N PRO A 60 13.76 12.96 2.58
CA PRO A 60 12.89 12.72 3.73
C PRO A 60 12.08 11.42 3.56
N ARG A 61 11.63 10.84 4.67
CA ARG A 61 10.64 9.76 4.67
C ARG A 61 9.23 10.36 4.61
N SER A 62 8.47 9.96 3.62
CA SER A 62 7.07 10.39 3.45
C SER A 62 6.09 9.35 4.01
N TYR A 63 4.99 9.83 4.60
CA TYR A 63 3.97 8.99 5.24
C TYR A 63 2.60 9.23 4.63
N TYR A 64 1.94 8.15 4.26
CA TYR A 64 0.66 8.16 3.58
C TYR A 64 -0.36 7.25 4.25
N ARG A 65 -1.63 7.63 4.17
CA ARG A 65 -2.79 6.79 4.52
C ARG A 65 -3.67 6.59 3.31
N CYS A 66 -4.35 5.47 3.23
CA CYS A 66 -5.33 5.26 2.17
C CYS A 66 -6.41 6.34 2.22
N ALA A 67 -6.85 6.80 1.05
CA ALA A 67 -7.88 7.83 0.91
C ALA A 67 -9.31 7.27 1.02
N HIS A 68 -9.47 5.95 0.90
CA HIS A 68 -10.78 5.31 0.96
C HIS A 68 -11.36 5.37 2.38
N ILE A 69 -12.68 5.55 2.46
CA ILE A 69 -13.40 5.68 3.74
C ILE A 69 -13.27 4.38 4.52
N ALA A 70 -13.05 4.48 5.84
CA ALA A 70 -12.86 3.34 6.74
C ALA A 70 -11.68 2.39 6.40
N CYS A 71 -10.81 2.76 5.46
CA CYS A 71 -9.57 2.03 5.21
C CYS A 71 -8.45 2.51 6.13
N ASN A 72 -7.83 1.58 6.85
CA ASN A 72 -6.79 1.89 7.85
C ASN A 72 -5.37 1.62 7.35
N VAL A 73 -5.19 1.29 6.06
CA VAL A 73 -3.86 1.00 5.49
C VAL A 73 -3.00 2.26 5.46
N LYS A 74 -1.74 2.08 5.84
CA LYS A 74 -0.71 3.13 5.80
C LYS A 74 0.46 2.66 4.96
N LYS A 75 1.12 3.59 4.28
CA LYS A 75 2.42 3.33 3.65
C LYS A 75 3.46 4.38 4.00
N GLN A 76 4.71 3.94 4.05
CA GLN A 76 5.90 4.77 4.19
C GLN A 76 6.71 4.63 2.92
N VAL A 77 7.25 5.75 2.45
CA VAL A 77 8.09 5.80 1.25
C VAL A 77 9.38 6.49 1.63
N GLN A 78 10.51 5.84 1.31
CA GLN A 78 11.83 6.37 1.60
C GLN A 78 12.82 5.97 0.51
N ARG A 79 13.46 6.97 -0.10
CA ARG A 79 14.66 6.75 -0.93
C ARG A 79 15.87 6.45 -0.04
N LEU A 80 16.65 5.45 -0.42
CA LEU A 80 17.90 5.14 0.29
C LEU A 80 18.93 6.23 0.02
N SER A 81 19.67 6.61 1.06
CA SER A 81 20.74 7.61 0.92
C SER A 81 22.01 7.02 0.32
N GLU A 82 22.24 5.71 0.52
CA GLU A 82 23.42 5.01 -0.01
C GLU A 82 23.26 4.67 -1.50
N ASP A 83 22.03 4.43 -1.94
CA ASP A 83 21.69 4.18 -3.34
C ASP A 83 20.38 4.90 -3.66
N THR A 84 20.49 6.09 -4.26
CA THR A 84 19.33 6.90 -4.61
C THR A 84 18.53 6.30 -5.75
N SER A 85 18.94 5.22 -6.40
CA SER A 85 18.08 4.50 -7.36
C SER A 85 17.04 3.63 -6.66
N ILE A 86 17.20 3.35 -5.36
CA ILE A 86 16.34 2.45 -4.60
C ILE A 86 15.35 3.23 -3.73
N VAL A 87 14.07 2.89 -3.90
CA VAL A 87 12.96 3.35 -3.06
C VAL A 87 12.41 2.19 -2.24
N VAL A 88 12.45 2.35 -0.92
CA VAL A 88 11.84 1.44 0.05
C VAL A 88 10.41 1.87 0.29
N THR A 89 9.46 0.96 0.04
CA THR A 89 8.05 1.16 0.39
C THR A 89 7.62 0.14 1.44
N THR A 90 7.02 0.63 2.52
CA THR A 90 6.55 -0.20 3.64
C THR A 90 5.05 -0.01 3.81
N TYR A 91 4.27 -1.09 3.70
CA TYR A 91 2.82 -1.12 3.95
C TYR A 91 2.51 -1.69 5.34
N GLU A 92 1.49 -1.14 6.00
CA GLU A 92 0.90 -1.68 7.23
C GLU A 92 -0.62 -1.79 7.07
N GLY A 93 -1.15 -3.00 7.27
CA GLY A 93 -2.58 -3.32 7.13
C GLY A 93 -2.92 -4.03 5.83
N ILE A 94 -4.22 -4.27 5.63
CA ILE A 94 -4.80 -4.87 4.41
C ILE A 94 -5.94 -3.97 3.95
N HIS A 95 -6.02 -3.70 2.65
CA HIS A 95 -7.13 -2.93 2.09
C HIS A 95 -8.42 -3.75 2.19
N ASN A 96 -9.50 -3.10 2.61
CA ASN A 96 -10.84 -3.65 2.72
C ASN A 96 -11.75 -3.19 1.57
N HIS A 97 -11.15 -2.74 0.48
CA HIS A 97 -11.82 -2.25 -0.71
C HIS A 97 -10.97 -2.59 -1.95
N PRO A 98 -11.58 -2.66 -3.14
CA PRO A 98 -10.83 -2.88 -4.37
C PRO A 98 -9.90 -1.69 -4.69
N SER A 99 -8.90 -1.94 -5.52
CA SER A 99 -8.10 -0.87 -6.15
C SER A 99 -9.00 0.00 -7.02
N GLU A 100 -8.80 1.31 -6.97
CA GLU A 100 -9.59 2.28 -7.77
C GLU A 100 -9.38 2.03 -9.27
N LYS A 101 -8.13 1.79 -9.70
CA LYS A 101 -7.76 1.51 -11.10
C LYS A 101 -8.36 0.20 -11.63
N ILE A 102 -8.40 -0.84 -10.78
CA ILE A 102 -9.09 -2.10 -11.12
C ILE A 102 -10.59 -1.84 -11.31
N MET A 103 -11.22 -1.05 -10.44
CA MET A 103 -12.63 -0.69 -10.60
C MET A 103 -12.88 0.12 -11.86
N GLU A 104 -12.03 1.10 -12.18
CA GLU A 104 -12.15 1.92 -13.40
C GLU A 104 -12.07 1.06 -14.67
N THR A 105 -11.11 0.14 -14.73
CA THR A 105 -10.90 -0.73 -15.90
C THR A 105 -11.99 -1.79 -16.07
N LEU A 106 -12.51 -2.36 -14.98
CA LEU A 106 -13.50 -3.43 -15.04
C LEU A 106 -14.95 -2.93 -15.12
N SER A 107 -15.23 -1.70 -14.71
CA SER A 107 -16.59 -1.14 -14.69
C SER A 107 -17.32 -1.21 -16.04
N PRO A 108 -16.70 -0.87 -17.19
CA PRO A 108 -17.38 -0.96 -18.48
C PRO A 108 -17.79 -2.40 -18.84
N LEU A 109 -16.89 -3.35 -18.59
CA LEU A 109 -17.12 -4.77 -18.87
C LEU A 109 -18.21 -5.35 -17.96
N LEU A 110 -18.19 -5.01 -16.67
CA LEU A 110 -19.23 -5.45 -15.73
C LEU A 110 -20.61 -4.92 -16.12
N ARG A 111 -20.70 -3.66 -16.58
CA ARG A 111 -21.95 -3.09 -17.10
C ARG A 111 -22.45 -3.85 -18.33
N GLN A 112 -21.55 -4.21 -19.25
CA GLN A 112 -21.91 -4.98 -20.44
C GLN A 112 -22.45 -6.37 -20.07
N ILE A 113 -21.80 -7.09 -19.15
CA ILE A 113 -22.26 -8.41 -18.68
C ILE A 113 -23.64 -8.30 -18.02
N GLN A 114 -23.88 -7.30 -17.18
CA GLN A 114 -25.17 -7.06 -16.53
C GLN A 114 -26.30 -6.78 -17.55
N LEU A 115 -25.99 -6.03 -18.61
CA LEU A 115 -26.93 -5.80 -19.71
C LEU A 115 -27.26 -7.11 -20.42
N LEU A 116 -26.25 -7.92 -20.76
CA LEU A 116 -26.44 -9.20 -21.44
C LEU A 116 -27.22 -10.21 -20.60
N SER A 117 -27.01 -10.25 -19.27
CA SER A 117 -27.80 -11.11 -18.38
C SER A 117 -29.27 -10.70 -18.28
N ARG A 118 -29.60 -9.44 -18.54
CA ARG A 118 -30.98 -8.94 -18.55
C ARG A 118 -31.74 -9.33 -19.82
N PHE A 119 -31.02 -9.72 -20.87
CA PHE A 119 -31.57 -10.23 -22.12
C PHE A 119 -31.46 -11.75 -22.23
N SER A 120 -31.08 -12.45 -21.16
CA SER A 120 -31.23 -13.90 -21.12
C SER A 120 -32.74 -14.18 -21.10
N PRO A 121 -33.32 -14.74 -22.18
CA PRO A 121 -34.71 -15.15 -22.13
C PRO A 121 -34.79 -16.28 -21.09
N ASP A 122 -35.66 -16.13 -20.09
CA ASP A 122 -35.91 -17.18 -19.11
C ASP A 122 -36.29 -18.50 -19.80
N LYS A 123 -35.95 -19.60 -19.12
CA LYS A 123 -36.58 -20.90 -19.32
C LYS A 123 -38.06 -20.85 -18.94
#